data_AF-A0A4R1RXJ6-F1
#
_entry.id   AF-A0A4R1RXJ6-F1
#
_cell.length_a   1.000
_cell.length_b   1.000
_cell.length_c   1.000
_cell.angle_alpha   90.00
_cell.angle_beta   90.00
_cell.angle_gamma   90.00
#
_symmetry.space_group_name_H-M   'P 1'
#
loop_
_entity.id
_entity.type
_entity.pdbx_description
1 polymer ?
#
loop_
_entity_poly.entity_id
_entity_poly.type
_entity_poly.pdbx_seq_one_letter_code
_entity_poly.pdbx_strand_id
1 'polypeptide(L)'
;MKRFGGEGSAYFQIHATRPQTIGYALADSPSGQAAWIYEKFASWSDSNGNPESVLTYDQMLDDIMFYWITDSGASSARMYAENADLTFFSIPVDIPTGVSVFPGEIFTTPRSWSERTFSKLVYWNRTAKGGHFAAFEQPKIFTNEVRAAFSSLRHR
;
A
#
# COMPACT_ATOMS: atom_id res chain seq x y z
N MET A 1 -11.43 1.71 -8.97
CA MET A 1 -10.72 2.07 -10.23
C MET A 1 -11.02 3.48 -10.73
N LYS A 2 -12.28 3.89 -11.01
CA LYS A 2 -12.57 5.26 -11.52
C LYS A 2 -12.08 6.39 -10.60
N ARG A 3 -12.31 6.29 -9.29
CA ARG A 3 -11.89 7.31 -8.31
C ARG A 3 -10.37 7.44 -8.19
N PHE A 4 -9.64 6.33 -8.00
CA PHE A 4 -8.17 6.38 -7.95
C PHE A 4 -7.55 6.89 -9.26
N GLY A 5 -8.01 6.40 -10.41
CA GLY A 5 -7.48 6.82 -11.71
C GLY A 5 -7.69 8.32 -11.97
N GLY A 6 -8.87 8.86 -11.64
CA GLY A 6 -9.22 10.27 -11.89
C GLY A 6 -8.76 11.26 -10.82
N GLU A 7 -8.67 10.85 -9.54
CA GLU A 7 -8.49 11.78 -8.42
C GLU A 7 -7.28 11.42 -7.52
N GLY A 8 -6.86 10.15 -7.47
CA GLY A 8 -5.86 9.66 -6.51
C GLY A 8 -4.48 9.35 -7.07
N SER A 9 -4.30 9.41 -8.40
CA SER A 9 -3.09 8.90 -9.08
C SER A 9 -2.04 9.97 -9.38
N ALA A 10 -2.29 11.25 -9.09
CA ALA A 10 -1.38 12.35 -9.46
C ALA A 10 0.02 12.20 -8.82
N TYR A 11 0.09 11.71 -7.58
CA TYR A 11 1.36 11.44 -6.90
C TYR A 11 2.21 10.41 -7.69
N PHE A 12 1.56 9.37 -8.23
CA PHE A 12 2.21 8.34 -9.03
C PHE A 12 2.77 8.96 -10.32
N GLN A 13 1.98 9.80 -11.00
CA GLN A 13 2.40 10.42 -12.27
C GLN A 13 3.63 11.31 -12.08
N ILE A 14 3.67 12.14 -11.02
CA ILE A 14 4.84 12.99 -10.75
C ILE A 14 6.05 12.17 -10.30
N HIS A 15 5.87 11.12 -9.48
CA HIS A 15 6.97 10.22 -9.11
C HIS A 15 7.52 9.45 -10.33
N ALA A 16 6.65 8.96 -11.22
CA ALA A 16 7.04 8.18 -12.38
C ALA A 16 7.75 9.02 -13.46
N THR A 17 7.50 10.32 -13.53
CA THR A 17 8.02 11.17 -14.60
C THR A 17 9.07 12.18 -14.15
N ARG A 18 8.95 12.75 -12.95
CA ARG A 18 9.80 13.83 -12.43
C ARG A 18 10.15 13.60 -10.93
N PRO A 19 10.68 12.42 -10.56
CA PRO A 19 10.96 12.10 -9.14
C PRO A 19 11.99 13.06 -8.52
N GLN A 20 12.98 13.51 -9.29
CA GLN A 20 13.99 14.45 -8.81
C GLN A 20 13.37 15.84 -8.52
N THR A 21 12.44 16.29 -9.35
CA THR A 21 11.82 17.62 -9.22
C THR A 21 10.98 17.72 -7.95
N ILE A 22 10.10 16.73 -7.70
CA ILE A 22 9.32 16.71 -6.46
C ILE A 22 10.22 16.49 -5.24
N GLY A 23 11.29 15.70 -5.40
CA GLY A 23 12.27 15.44 -4.35
C GLY A 23 12.86 16.70 -3.71
N TYR A 24 13.16 17.75 -4.48
CA TYR A 24 13.65 19.02 -3.92
C TYR A 24 12.67 19.66 -2.95
N ALA A 25 11.37 19.67 -3.27
CA ALA A 25 10.35 20.27 -2.42
C ALA A 25 10.14 19.45 -1.12
N LEU A 26 10.24 18.12 -1.23
CA LEU A 26 10.11 17.21 -0.09
C LEU A 26 11.33 17.27 0.84
N ALA A 27 12.53 17.46 0.30
CA ALA A 27 13.77 17.59 1.08
C ALA A 27 13.88 18.92 1.83
N ASP A 28 13.36 20.01 1.25
CA ASP A 28 13.53 21.37 1.79
C ASP A 28 12.42 21.76 2.79
N SER A 29 11.25 21.11 2.73
CA SER A 29 10.08 21.48 3.54
C SER A 29 9.54 20.31 4.37
N PRO A 30 9.70 20.33 5.72
CA PRO A 30 9.18 19.26 6.56
C PRO A 30 7.65 19.22 6.57
N SER A 31 6.97 20.36 6.45
CA SER A 31 5.51 20.42 6.32
C SER A 31 5.05 19.91 4.94
N GLY A 32 5.84 20.15 3.88
CA GLY A 32 5.63 19.57 2.56
C GLY A 32 5.75 18.05 2.57
N GLN A 33 6.82 17.52 3.16
CA GLN A 33 7.04 16.08 3.34
C GLN A 33 5.93 15.42 4.15
N ALA A 34 5.53 16.04 5.26
CA ALA A 34 4.46 15.54 6.11
C ALA A 34 3.12 15.51 5.37
N ALA A 35 2.73 16.60 4.70
CA ALA A 35 1.47 16.65 3.96
C ALA A 35 1.42 15.62 2.81
N TRP A 36 2.55 15.41 2.12
CA TRP A 36 2.65 14.48 0.98
C TRP A 36 2.38 13.03 1.37
N ILE A 37 2.83 12.62 2.57
CA ILE A 37 2.60 11.27 3.11
C ILE A 37 1.26 11.20 3.86
N TYR A 38 0.94 12.19 4.70
CA TYR A 38 -0.26 12.19 5.54
C TYR A 38 -1.55 12.06 4.71
N GLU A 39 -1.62 12.69 3.53
CA GLU A 39 -2.77 12.54 2.63
C GLU A 39 -3.01 11.08 2.25
N LYS A 40 -1.96 10.25 2.14
CA LYS A 40 -2.11 8.82 1.85
C LYS A 40 -2.71 8.07 3.04
N PHE A 41 -2.31 8.40 4.27
CA PHE A 41 -2.99 7.86 5.45
C PHE A 41 -4.47 8.22 5.42
N ALA A 42 -4.83 9.47 5.17
CA ALA A 42 -6.23 9.90 5.13
C ALA A 42 -7.04 9.21 4.02
N SER A 43 -6.46 9.09 2.82
CA SER A 43 -7.16 8.58 1.64
C SER A 43 -7.17 7.06 1.51
N TRP A 44 -6.18 6.35 2.05
CA TRP A 44 -5.98 4.91 1.78
C TRP A 44 -6.17 4.01 3.00
N SER A 45 -6.30 4.58 4.20
CA SER A 45 -6.70 3.81 5.38
C SER A 45 -8.22 3.61 5.44
N ASP A 46 -8.67 2.65 6.23
CA ASP A 46 -10.10 2.39 6.52
C ASP A 46 -10.62 3.35 7.61
N SER A 47 -10.39 4.65 7.39
CA SER A 47 -10.63 5.73 8.35
C SER A 47 -11.66 6.75 7.90
N ASN A 48 -12.15 6.61 6.66
CA ASN A 48 -13.09 7.54 6.03
C ASN A 48 -12.58 9.00 6.03
N GLY A 49 -11.28 9.21 5.78
CA GLY A 49 -10.65 10.53 5.70
C GLY A 49 -10.17 11.10 7.04
N ASN A 50 -10.31 10.37 8.15
CA ASN A 50 -9.82 10.77 9.47
C ASN A 50 -8.80 9.74 9.97
N PRO A 51 -7.54 9.75 9.47
CA PRO A 51 -6.57 8.69 9.72
C PRO A 51 -6.25 8.48 11.21
N GLU A 52 -6.44 9.50 12.05
CA GLU A 52 -6.32 9.46 13.50
C GLU A 52 -7.28 8.47 14.17
N SER A 53 -8.36 8.09 13.50
CA SER A 53 -9.30 7.08 13.99
C SER A 53 -8.75 5.65 13.91
N VAL A 54 -7.67 5.42 13.15
CA VAL A 54 -7.07 4.11 12.93
C VAL A 54 -5.57 4.05 13.20
N LEU A 55 -4.86 5.18 13.15
CA LEU A 55 -3.44 5.32 13.44
C LEU A 55 -3.22 6.49 14.41
N THR A 56 -2.31 6.37 15.37
CA THR A 56 -1.98 7.50 16.26
C THR A 56 -1.12 8.54 15.54
N TYR A 57 -1.05 9.75 16.10
CA TYR A 57 -0.14 10.77 15.61
C TYR A 57 1.32 10.30 15.62
N ASP A 58 1.78 9.70 16.72
CA ASP A 58 3.15 9.19 16.82
C ASP A 58 3.44 8.13 15.76
N GLN A 59 2.50 7.22 15.51
CA GLN A 59 2.62 6.22 14.44
C GLN A 59 2.81 6.86 13.06
N MET A 60 1.96 7.83 12.70
CA MET A 60 2.08 8.52 11.41
C MET A 60 3.34 9.37 11.34
N LEU A 61 3.71 10.05 12.42
CA LEU A 61 4.91 10.87 12.50
C LEU A 61 6.18 10.03 12.43
N ASP A 62 6.22 8.83 13.02
CA ASP A 62 7.37 7.93 12.93
C ASP A 62 7.65 7.55 11.47
N ASP A 63 6.62 7.22 10.69
CA ASP A 63 6.75 6.93 9.25
C ASP A 63 7.18 8.18 8.47
N ILE A 64 6.52 9.33 8.67
CA ILE A 64 6.90 10.60 8.02
C ILE A 64 8.35 10.98 8.34
N MET A 65 8.75 10.86 9.61
CA MET A 65 10.08 11.20 10.07
C MET A 65 11.13 10.25 9.51
N PHE A 66 10.80 8.97 9.31
CA PHE A 66 11.70 8.03 8.64
C PHE A 66 12.11 8.54 7.25
N TYR A 67 11.18 9.08 6.46
CA TYR A 67 11.51 9.69 5.16
C TYR A 67 12.29 11.00 5.31
N TRP A 68 11.87 11.87 6.24
CA TRP A 68 12.50 13.17 6.46
C TRP A 68 13.96 13.07 6.91
N ILE A 69 14.25 12.31 7.96
CA ILE A 69 15.60 12.25 8.56
C ILE A 69 16.62 11.53 7.67
N THR A 70 16.14 10.70 6.73
CA THR A 70 16.98 9.99 5.77
C THR A 70 17.10 10.72 4.43
N ASP A 71 16.43 11.87 4.26
CA ASP A 71 16.33 12.62 3.01
C ASP A 71 15.96 11.72 1.81
N SER A 72 14.97 10.85 2.03
CA SER A 72 14.65 9.77 1.08
C SER A 72 13.39 10.02 0.23
N GLY A 73 12.84 11.23 0.24
CA GLY A 73 11.70 11.61 -0.61
C GLY A 73 12.01 11.43 -2.11
N ALA A 74 13.17 11.91 -2.57
CA ALA A 74 13.58 11.76 -3.97
C ALA A 74 13.93 10.31 -4.33
N SER A 75 14.67 9.61 -3.47
CA SER A 75 15.15 8.25 -3.75
C SER A 75 14.00 7.23 -3.76
N SER A 76 13.04 7.36 -2.85
CA SER A 76 11.80 6.55 -2.85
C SER A 76 10.94 6.82 -4.08
N ALA A 77 10.81 8.08 -4.52
CA ALA A 77 10.05 8.43 -5.72
C ALA A 77 10.65 7.83 -7.01
N ARG A 78 11.98 7.68 -7.10
CA ARG A 78 12.64 7.09 -8.30
C ARG A 78 12.20 5.66 -8.58
N MET A 79 11.78 4.88 -7.57
CA MET A 79 11.23 3.54 -7.79
C MET A 79 10.06 3.56 -8.78
N TYR A 80 9.22 4.60 -8.76
CA TYR A 80 8.12 4.75 -9.70
C TYR A 80 8.60 5.02 -11.12
N ALA A 81 9.66 5.82 -11.29
CA ALA A 81 10.21 6.14 -12.61
C ALA A 81 10.86 4.91 -13.25
N GLU A 82 11.60 4.12 -12.48
CA GLU A 82 12.19 2.85 -12.94
C GLU A 82 11.14 1.79 -13.28
N ASN A 83 9.91 1.98 -12.81
CA ASN A 83 8.79 1.06 -13.02
C ASN A 83 7.62 1.74 -13.76
N ALA A 84 7.88 2.82 -14.51
CA ALA A 84 6.82 3.58 -15.18
C ALA A 84 6.05 2.75 -16.22
N ASP A 85 6.70 1.73 -16.78
CA ASP A 85 6.12 0.80 -17.76
C ASP A 85 5.42 -0.41 -17.11
N LEU A 86 5.35 -0.49 -15.77
CA LEU A 86 4.62 -1.57 -15.11
C LEU A 86 3.16 -1.54 -15.52
N THR A 87 2.72 -2.67 -16.06
CA THR A 87 1.33 -2.91 -16.45
C THR A 87 0.67 -3.82 -15.42
N PHE A 88 -0.61 -3.60 -15.13
CA PHE A 88 -1.40 -4.46 -14.23
C PHE A 88 -1.84 -5.77 -14.90
N PHE A 89 -1.02 -6.32 -15.81
CA PHE A 89 -1.33 -7.59 -16.45
C PHE A 89 -1.05 -8.73 -15.47
N SER A 90 -2.00 -9.67 -15.40
CA SER A 90 -1.82 -10.89 -14.62
C SER A 90 -0.80 -11.79 -15.31
N ILE A 91 0.35 -11.99 -14.67
CA ILE A 91 1.29 -13.04 -15.03
C ILE A 91 0.97 -14.28 -14.19
N PRO A 92 0.87 -15.48 -14.77
CA PRO A 92 0.66 -16.71 -13.98
C PRO A 92 1.78 -16.94 -12.96
N VAL A 93 1.40 -17.30 -11.73
CA VAL A 93 2.31 -17.55 -10.61
C VAL A 93 2.04 -18.95 -10.04
N ASP A 94 3.06 -19.82 -10.06
CA ASP A 94 2.97 -21.24 -9.69
C ASP A 94 3.62 -21.59 -8.35
N ILE A 95 3.52 -20.69 -7.37
CA ILE A 95 3.96 -20.93 -5.99
C ILE A 95 2.77 -20.84 -5.01
N PRO A 96 2.80 -21.56 -3.88
CA PRO A 96 1.77 -21.45 -2.84
C PRO A 96 1.53 -19.99 -2.46
N THR A 97 0.33 -19.49 -2.72
CA THR A 97 -0.01 -18.07 -2.51
C THR A 97 -1.25 -17.95 -1.63
N GLY A 98 -1.18 -17.04 -0.65
CA GLY A 98 -2.34 -16.62 0.14
C GLY A 98 -2.74 -15.18 -0.21
N VAL A 99 -4.04 -14.92 -0.32
CA VAL A 99 -4.59 -13.59 -0.61
C VAL A 99 -5.55 -13.19 0.51
N SER A 100 -5.35 -12.01 1.09
CA SER A 100 -6.24 -11.41 2.08
C SER A 100 -6.71 -10.06 1.57
N VAL A 101 -8.02 -9.90 1.36
CA VAL A 101 -8.61 -8.68 0.80
C VAL A 101 -9.13 -7.80 1.92
N PHE A 102 -8.48 -6.66 2.12
CA PHE A 102 -8.89 -5.64 3.09
C PHE A 102 -9.92 -4.69 2.45
N PRO A 103 -11.02 -4.34 3.16
CA PRO A 103 -12.14 -3.62 2.56
C PRO A 103 -11.82 -2.18 2.14
N GLY A 104 -10.89 -1.50 2.82
CA GLY A 104 -10.44 -0.14 2.49
C GLY A 104 -9.29 -0.07 1.49
N GLU A 105 -8.87 -1.20 0.91
CA GLU A 105 -7.80 -1.23 -0.10
C GLU A 105 -8.23 -0.48 -1.38
N ILE A 106 -7.30 0.31 -1.91
CA ILE A 106 -7.46 1.14 -3.13
C ILE A 106 -7.84 0.25 -4.33
N PHE A 107 -7.28 -0.95 -4.38
CA PHE A 107 -7.50 -1.94 -5.44
C PHE A 107 -7.86 -3.32 -4.88
N THR A 108 -9.14 -3.56 -4.63
CA THR A 108 -9.61 -4.91 -4.31
C THR A 108 -9.77 -5.76 -5.57
N THR A 109 -9.04 -6.88 -5.67
CA THR A 109 -9.22 -7.85 -6.75
C THR A 109 -10.30 -8.88 -6.42
N PRO A 110 -11.24 -9.20 -7.34
CA PRO A 110 -12.16 -10.32 -7.17
C PRO A 110 -11.41 -11.64 -7.00
N ARG A 111 -12.02 -12.60 -6.28
CA ARG A 111 -11.44 -13.94 -6.09
C ARG A 111 -11.12 -14.64 -7.42
N SER A 112 -12.00 -14.51 -8.41
CA SER A 112 -11.80 -15.10 -9.74
C SER A 112 -10.57 -14.56 -10.47
N TRP A 113 -10.07 -13.36 -10.11
CA TRP A 113 -8.83 -12.85 -10.66
C TRP A 113 -7.64 -13.55 -9.99
N SER A 114 -7.66 -13.64 -8.66
CA SER A 114 -6.65 -14.39 -7.90
C SER A 114 -6.55 -15.85 -8.36
N GLU A 115 -7.67 -16.52 -8.60
CA GLU A 115 -7.68 -17.92 -9.08
C GLU A 115 -7.11 -18.08 -10.49
N ARG A 116 -7.20 -17.05 -11.34
CA ARG A 116 -6.59 -17.07 -12.68
C ARG A 116 -5.09 -16.75 -12.64
N THR A 117 -4.66 -15.91 -11.69
CA THR A 117 -3.27 -15.51 -11.54
C THR A 117 -2.45 -16.58 -10.80
N PHE A 118 -2.99 -17.16 -9.73
CA PHE A 118 -2.28 -18.07 -8.84
C PHE A 118 -2.78 -19.51 -9.01
N SER A 119 -2.01 -20.36 -9.70
CA SER A 119 -2.36 -21.78 -9.88
C SER A 119 -2.37 -22.57 -8.57
N LYS A 120 -1.65 -22.08 -7.55
CA LYS A 120 -1.57 -22.65 -6.19
C LYS A 120 -2.09 -21.67 -5.14
N LEU A 121 -3.32 -21.18 -5.31
CA LEU A 121 -4.01 -20.36 -4.31
C LEU A 121 -4.40 -21.22 -3.09
N VAL A 122 -3.60 -21.16 -2.01
CA VAL A 122 -3.79 -21.98 -0.81
C VAL A 122 -4.70 -21.33 0.23
N TYR A 123 -4.91 -20.02 0.12
CA TYR A 123 -5.74 -19.26 1.03
C TYR A 123 -6.33 -18.05 0.32
N TRP A 124 -7.62 -17.80 0.54
CA TRP A 124 -8.28 -16.58 0.10
C TRP A 124 -9.31 -16.16 1.14
N ASN A 125 -9.24 -14.92 1.60
CA ASN A 125 -10.22 -14.39 2.54
C ASN A 125 -10.47 -12.89 2.31
N ARG A 126 -11.62 -12.41 2.78
CA ARG A 126 -11.94 -11.00 2.88
C ARG A 126 -12.08 -10.65 4.35
N THR A 127 -11.30 -9.69 4.82
CA THR A 127 -11.31 -9.28 6.23
C THR A 127 -12.49 -8.35 6.52
N ALA A 128 -12.83 -8.21 7.80
CA ALA A 128 -13.93 -7.35 8.24
C ALA A 128 -13.57 -5.85 8.27
N LYS A 129 -12.27 -5.51 8.33
CA LYS A 129 -11.76 -4.15 8.56
C LYS A 129 -10.34 -4.00 8.02
N GLY A 130 -9.98 -2.77 7.66
CA GLY A 130 -8.62 -2.33 7.35
C GLY A 130 -8.49 -1.84 5.92
N GLY A 131 -7.54 -0.93 5.70
CA GLY A 131 -7.26 -0.33 4.41
C GLY A 131 -5.98 -0.84 3.78
N HIS A 132 -5.32 0.06 3.05
CA HIS A 132 -4.07 -0.20 2.35
C HIS A 132 -2.92 -0.57 3.30
N PHE A 133 -2.89 0.02 4.50
CA PHE A 133 -1.84 -0.21 5.48
C PHE A 133 -2.23 -1.35 6.43
N ALA A 134 -2.61 -2.50 5.87
CA ALA A 134 -3.25 -3.62 6.58
C ALA A 134 -2.57 -4.02 7.90
N ALA A 135 -1.24 -4.18 7.89
CA ALA A 135 -0.47 -4.54 9.08
C ALA A 135 -0.40 -3.40 10.11
N PHE A 136 -0.40 -2.15 9.65
CA PHE A 136 -0.28 -0.97 10.49
C PHE A 136 -1.62 -0.62 11.16
N GLU A 137 -2.71 -0.67 10.39
CA GLU A 137 -4.06 -0.42 10.86
C GLU A 137 -4.58 -1.57 11.71
N GLN A 138 -4.43 -2.82 11.24
CA GLN A 138 -5.04 -4.01 11.83
C GLN A 138 -4.02 -5.12 12.12
N PRO A 139 -3.03 -4.89 13.01
CA PRO A 139 -1.93 -5.82 13.24
C PRO A 139 -2.39 -7.22 13.66
N LYS A 140 -3.45 -7.32 14.46
CA LYS A 140 -4.02 -8.62 14.90
C LYS A 140 -4.69 -9.36 13.75
N ILE A 141 -5.48 -8.68 12.91
CA ILE A 141 -6.14 -9.29 11.75
C ILE A 141 -5.06 -9.74 10.77
N PHE A 142 -4.14 -8.85 10.37
CA PHE A 142 -3.04 -9.16 9.46
C PHE A 142 -2.25 -10.39 9.92
N THR A 143 -1.84 -10.44 11.19
CA THR A 143 -1.08 -11.57 11.74
C THR A 143 -1.88 -12.88 11.69
N ASN A 144 -3.19 -12.84 11.97
CA ASN A 144 -4.05 -14.02 11.89
C ASN A 144 -4.22 -14.52 10.45
N GLU A 145 -4.40 -13.61 9.48
CA GLU A 145 -4.49 -13.96 8.06
C GLU A 145 -3.19 -14.63 7.57
N VAL A 146 -2.02 -14.07 7.90
CA VAL A 146 -0.71 -14.68 7.57
C VAL A 146 -0.59 -16.07 8.18
N ARG A 147 -0.93 -16.23 9.46
CA ARG A 147 -0.86 -17.53 10.15
C ARG A 147 -1.81 -18.56 9.53
N ALA A 148 -3.02 -18.15 9.19
CA ALA A 148 -4.03 -19.01 8.56
C ALA A 148 -3.55 -19.44 7.17
N ALA A 149 -3.08 -18.50 6.35
CA ALA A 149 -2.61 -18.74 4.99
C ALA A 149 -1.50 -19.79 4.89
N PHE A 150 -0.58 -19.79 5.85
CA PHE A 150 0.59 -20.69 5.86
C PHE A 150 0.49 -21.81 6.91
N SER A 151 -0.65 -21.97 7.58
CA SER A 151 -0.84 -23.04 8.57
C SER A 151 -0.63 -24.44 7.99
N SER A 152 -1.19 -24.69 6.80
CA SER A 152 -1.12 -25.99 6.11
C SER A 152 0.26 -26.34 5.55
N LEU A 153 1.18 -25.37 5.47
CA LEU A 153 2.54 -25.58 4.97
C LEU A 153 3.55 -25.92 6.07
N ARG A 154 3.19 -25.75 7.36
CA ARG A 154 4.08 -26.00 8.50
C ARG A 154 4.25 -27.48 8.88
N HIS A 155 3.39 -28.35 8.36
CA HIS A 155 3.37 -29.78 8.67
C HIS A 155 3.67 -30.66 7.45
N ARG A 156 4.41 -30.12 6.49
CA ARG A 156 4.90 -30.86 5.32
C ARG A 156 6.36 -31.23 5.48
#